data_AF-A0A2Z5ZUW3-F1
#
_entry.id   AF-A0A2Z5ZUW3-F1
#
_cell.length_a   1.000
_cell.length_b   1.000
_cell.length_c   1.000
_cell.angle_alpha   90.00
_cell.angle_beta   90.00
_cell.angle_gamma   90.00
#
_symmetry.space_group_name_H-M   'P 1'
#
loop_
_entity.id
_entity.type
_entity.pdbx_description
1 polymer ?
#
loop_
_entity_poly.entity_id
_entity_poly.type
_entity_poly.pdbx_seq_one_letter_code
_entity_poly.pdbx_strand_id
1 'polypeptide(L)'
;MVYSVDYRDLENLRLKMVGLVDVDKIPHPGRGANFTHPKYGPVWATSALGNEKITLIGTDPENHPQYAWKAVEVLKGQGGGSL
;
A
#
# COMPACT_ATOMS: atom_id res chain seq x y z
N MET A 1 -0.02 -1.97 -10.87
CA MET A 1 -0.21 -3.19 -10.08
C MET A 1 0.81 -3.21 -8.94
N VAL A 2 0.36 -3.18 -7.69
CA VAL A 2 1.22 -3.35 -6.50
C VAL A 2 1.08 -4.78 -5.99
N TYR A 3 2.21 -5.45 -5.75
CA TYR A 3 2.23 -6.75 -5.08
C TYR A 3 2.27 -6.51 -3.58
N SER A 4 1.23 -6.93 -2.84
CA SER A 4 1.27 -6.97 -1.38
C SER A 4 1.85 -8.31 -0.92
N VAL A 5 2.96 -8.26 -0.19
CA VAL A 5 3.61 -9.41 0.43
C VAL A 5 3.46 -9.31 1.94
N ASP A 6 3.01 -10.40 2.58
CA ASP A 6 2.96 -10.49 4.03
C ASP A 6 4.35 -10.81 4.56
N TYR A 7 4.94 -9.88 5.32
CA TYR A 7 6.28 -10.03 5.91
C TYR A 7 6.25 -10.71 7.29
N ARG A 8 5.11 -11.19 7.77
CA ARG A 8 5.02 -11.83 9.09
C ARG A 8 5.52 -13.28 9.11
N ASP A 9 5.70 -13.90 7.95
CA ASP A 9 6.18 -15.28 7.80
C ASP A 9 7.70 -15.34 7.54
N LEU A 10 8.48 -14.63 8.38
CA LEU A 10 9.95 -14.59 8.29
C LEU A 10 10.60 -15.93 8.68
N GLU A 11 9.90 -16.78 9.44
CA GLU A 11 10.42 -18.09 9.86
C GLU A 11 10.51 -19.09 8.71
N ASN A 12 9.76 -18.91 7.61
CA ASN A 12 9.77 -19.82 6.46
C ASN A 12 10.29 -19.22 5.16
N LEU A 13 10.81 -17.97 5.16
CA LEU A 13 11.37 -17.26 3.98
C LEU A 13 10.48 -17.29 2.71
N ARG A 14 9.22 -17.71 2.85
CA ARG A 14 8.27 -17.84 1.75
C ARG A 14 7.44 -16.58 1.73
N LEU A 15 7.72 -15.73 0.75
CA LEU A 15 6.87 -14.60 0.42
C LEU A 15 5.48 -15.14 0.05
N LYS A 16 4.52 -15.02 0.97
CA LYS A 16 3.13 -15.36 0.72
C LYS A 16 2.47 -14.16 0.05
N MET A 17 2.13 -14.32 -1.22
CA MET A 17 1.36 -13.34 -1.98
C MET A 17 -0.08 -13.34 -1.46
N VAL A 18 -0.51 -12.22 -0.89
CA VAL A 18 -1.83 -12.10 -0.22
C VAL A 18 -2.90 -11.47 -1.11
N GLY A 19 -2.51 -10.83 -2.22
CA GLY A 19 -3.46 -10.22 -3.15
C GLY A 19 -2.79 -9.37 -4.23
N LEU A 20 -3.60 -9.01 -5.23
CA LEU A 20 -3.28 -8.03 -6.26
C LEU A 20 -4.16 -6.79 -6.03
N VAL A 21 -3.53 -5.63 -5.90
CA VAL A 21 -4.24 -4.34 -5.80
C VAL A 21 -4.05 -3.56 -7.10
N ASP A 22 -5.18 -3.29 -7.76
CA ASP A 22 -5.21 -2.47 -8.97
C ASP A 22 -4.90 -1.01 -8.64
N VAL A 23 -4.01 -0.43 -9.45
CA VAL A 23 -3.61 0.98 -9.38
C VAL A 23 -3.49 1.53 -10.81
N ASP A 24 -3.85 2.80 -10.99
CA ASP A 24 -4.02 3.47 -12.30
C ASP A 24 -2.78 3.44 -13.22
N LYS A 25 -1.55 3.31 -12.69
CA LYS A 25 -0.28 3.26 -13.45
C LYS A 25 0.79 2.40 -12.74
N ILE A 26 1.91 2.11 -13.41
CA ILE A 26 3.03 1.35 -12.83
C ILE A 26 3.50 2.06 -11.55
N PRO A 27 3.36 1.44 -10.37
CA PRO A 27 3.88 2.01 -9.14
C PRO A 27 5.42 1.90 -9.14
N HIS A 28 6.16 2.94 -8.71
CA HIS A 28 7.54 2.75 -8.23
C HIS A 28 7.44 2.56 -6.73
N PRO A 29 7.54 1.33 -6.22
CA PRO A 29 7.72 1.13 -4.80
C PRO A 29 9.17 1.50 -4.47
N GLY A 30 9.40 2.74 -4.03
CA GLY A 30 10.35 2.94 -2.94
C GLY A 30 9.84 2.22 -1.67
N ARG A 31 10.42 2.47 -0.50
CA ARG A 31 9.90 1.88 0.76
C ARG A 31 8.46 2.29 1.09
N GLY A 32 7.94 3.35 0.45
CA GLY A 32 6.67 3.98 0.81
C GLY A 32 6.70 4.51 2.24
N ALA A 33 5.54 4.89 2.78
CA ALA A 33 5.43 5.36 4.15
C ALA A 33 4.33 4.59 4.90
N ASN A 34 4.65 4.05 6.08
CA ASN A 34 3.68 3.41 6.96
C ASN A 34 3.24 4.38 8.05
N PHE A 35 1.94 4.52 8.27
CA PHE A 35 1.39 5.32 9.38
C PHE A 35 -0.01 4.84 9.76
N THR A 36 -0.54 5.32 10.89
CA THR A 36 -1.92 5.02 11.32
C THR A 36 -2.85 6.13 10.84
N HIS A 37 -3.81 5.78 9.99
CA HIS A 37 -4.84 6.69 9.52
C HIS A 37 -6.02 6.72 10.51
N PRO A 38 -6.55 7.90 10.88
CA PRO A 38 -7.62 8.02 11.88
C PRO A 38 -8.89 7.21 11.56
N LYS A 39 -9.18 6.99 10.28
CA LYS A 39 -10.36 6.28 9.80
C LYS A 39 -10.10 4.83 9.38
N TYR A 40 -8.90 4.53 8.89
CA TYR A 40 -8.61 3.26 8.21
C TYR A 40 -7.66 2.36 9.00
N GLY A 41 -7.13 2.83 10.13
CA GLY A 41 -6.10 2.11 10.88
C GLY A 41 -4.75 2.16 10.17
N PRO A 42 -3.87 1.16 10.37
CA PRO A 42 -2.58 1.08 9.70
C PRO A 42 -2.70 1.09 8.17
N VAL A 43 -1.97 2.00 7.53
CA VAL A 43 -1.89 2.13 6.07
C VAL A 43 -0.45 2.23 5.59
N TRP A 44 -0.23 1.83 4.33
CA TRP A 44 0.99 2.07 3.57
C TRP A 44 0.69 3.02 2.40
N ALA A 45 1.45 4.10 2.30
CA ALA A 45 1.35 5.08 1.22
C ALA A 45 2.39 4.81 0.13
N THR A 46 1.94 4.87 -1.12
CA THR A 46 2.78 4.79 -2.31
C THR A 46 2.44 5.89 -3.30
N SER A 47 3.47 6.49 -3.90
CA SER A 47 3.31 7.40 -5.01
C SER A 47 3.31 6.63 -6.33
N ALA A 48 2.56 7.12 -7.32
CA ALA A 48 2.57 6.54 -8.66
C ALA A 48 3.57 7.30 -9.56
N LEU A 49 4.29 6.54 -10.40
CA LEU A 49 5.22 7.15 -11.34
C LEU A 49 4.49 7.98 -12.38
N GLY A 50 4.99 9.20 -12.61
CA GLY A 50 4.48 10.06 -13.67
C GLY A 50 3.05 10.55 -13.44
N ASN A 51 2.56 10.57 -12.19
CA ASN A 51 1.37 11.33 -11.82
C ASN A 51 1.45 11.84 -10.36
N GLU A 52 0.60 12.81 -10.03
CA GLU A 52 0.54 13.48 -8.73
C GLU A 52 -0.26 12.70 -7.67
N LYS A 53 -0.52 11.39 -7.86
CA LYS A 53 -1.36 10.62 -6.95
C LYS A 53 -0.54 9.91 -5.88
N ILE A 54 -1.01 9.97 -4.64
CA ILE A 54 -0.55 9.14 -3.52
C ILE A 54 -1.69 8.19 -3.15
N THR A 55 -1.45 6.89 -3.19
CA THR A 55 -2.44 5.86 -2.86
C THR A 55 -2.15 5.31 -1.47
N LEU A 56 -3.16 5.28 -0.60
CA LEU A 56 -3.11 4.64 0.71
C LEU A 56 -3.70 3.25 0.61
N ILE A 57 -2.98 2.24 1.10
CA ILE A 57 -3.40 0.84 1.15
C ILE A 57 -3.53 0.42 2.61
N GLY A 58 -4.67 -0.16 3.01
CA GLY A 58 -4.85 -0.70 4.36
C GLY A 58 -4.00 -1.96 4.59
N THR A 59 -3.33 -2.07 5.74
CA THR A 59 -2.36 -3.14 6.02
C THR A 59 -2.69 -3.99 7.26
N ASP A 60 -3.86 -3.80 7.87
CA ASP A 60 -4.26 -4.50 9.09
C ASP A 60 -5.45 -5.45 8.88
N PRO A 61 -5.21 -6.71 8.47
CA PRO A 61 -6.27 -7.70 8.27
C PRO A 61 -6.93 -8.21 9.56
N GLU A 62 -6.34 -7.96 10.72
CA GLU A 62 -6.86 -8.48 12.00
C GLU A 62 -7.87 -7.52 12.62
N ASN A 63 -7.52 -6.24 12.75
CA ASN A 63 -8.41 -5.26 13.39
C ASN A 63 -9.17 -4.39 12.38
N HIS A 64 -8.73 -4.33 11.12
CA HIS A 64 -9.37 -3.56 10.05
C HIS A 64 -9.63 -4.40 8.77
N PRO A 65 -10.25 -5.60 8.89
CA PRO A 65 -10.39 -6.54 7.78
C PRO A 65 -11.14 -5.98 6.56
N GLN A 66 -12.04 -5.02 6.77
CA GLN A 66 -12.79 -4.36 5.69
C GLN A 66 -11.90 -3.52 4.76
N TYR A 67 -10.76 -3.04 5.26
CA TYR A 67 -9.83 -2.14 4.57
C TYR A 67 -8.52 -2.81 4.15
N ALA A 68 -8.18 -3.94 4.76
CA ALA A 68 -6.96 -4.66 4.50
C ALA A 68 -6.80 -5.01 3.01
N TRP A 69 -5.63 -4.70 2.47
CA TRP A 69 -5.22 -4.98 1.10
C TRP A 69 -6.08 -4.29 0.03
N LYS A 70 -6.68 -3.14 0.37
CA LYS A 70 -7.45 -2.30 -0.57
C LYS A 70 -6.87 -0.90 -0.61
N ALA A 71 -6.98 -0.25 -1.77
CA ALA A 71 -6.78 1.19 -1.87
C ALA A 71 -7.93 1.90 -1.13
N VAL A 72 -7.62 2.49 0.02
CA VAL A 72 -8.62 3.11 0.90
C VAL A 72 -8.80 4.60 0.63
N GLU A 73 -7.77 5.24 0.06
CA GLU A 73 -7.80 6.66 -0.30
C GLU A 73 -6.76 6.99 -1.37
N VAL A 74 -7.09 7.96 -2.23
CA VAL A 74 -6.18 8.52 -3.22
C VAL A 74 -6.08 10.02 -2.96
N LEU A 75 -4.91 10.46 -2.53
CA LEU A 75 -4.61 11.87 -2.29
C LEU A 75 -3.95 12.50 -3.52
N LYS A 76 -4.22 13.78 -3.73
CA LYS A 76 -3.51 14.61 -4.70
C LYS A 76 -2.30 15.26 -4.01
N GLY A 77 -1.09 15.02 -4.49
CA GLY A 77 0.15 15.52 -3.91
C GLY A 77 1.34 15.42 -4.87
N GLN A 78 2.57 15.68 -4.43
CA GLN A 78 3.75 15.51 -5.29
C GLN A 78 4.11 14.02 -5.49
N GLY A 79 3.19 13.21 -6.03
CA GLY A 79 3.42 11.78 -6.30
C GLY A 79 4.41 11.53 -7.45
N GLY A 80 4.59 12.50 -8.34
CA GLY A 80 5.37 12.33 -9.57
C GLY A 80 6.87 12.36 -9.32
N GLY A 81 7.44 11.23 -8.89
CA GLY A 81 8.89 11.04 -8.80
C GLY A 81 9.53 11.34 -7.44
N SER A 82 8.74 11.60 -6.39
CA SER A 82 9.26 11.68 -5.01
C SER A 82 9.11 10.33 -4.32
N LEU A 83 10.15 9.51 -4.37
CA LEU A 83 10.49 8.45 -3.40
C LEU A 83 12.00 8.22 -3.40
#